data_AF-A0A6B3E468-F1
#
_entry.id   AF-A0A6B3E468-F1
#
_cell.length_a   1.000
_cell.length_b   1.000
_cell.length_c   1.000
_cell.angle_alpha   90.00
_cell.angle_beta   90.00
_cell.angle_gamma   90.00
#
_symmetry.space_group_name_H-M   'P 1'
#
loop_
_entity.id
_entity.type
_entity.pdbx_description
1 polymer ?
#
loop_
_entity_poly.entity_id
_entity_poly.type
_entity_poly.pdbx_seq_one_letter_code
_entity_poly.pdbx_strand_id
1 'polypeptide(L)'
;MSSASRSSTSSASSGSSAAAPVHGFVVVRGRGYRPDQVDAYADALSADRDAAWERAARLTVLAKHMEAEAEALREAVAQLGEQTYESLGQGARRLYELGRQEADAVRDRARREARRTTEGARTGAEAVLQEARAYADAVRAQAEEWARRRL
;
A
#
# COMPACT_ATOMS: atom_id res chain seq x y z
N MET A 1 -28.14 73.35 -6.46
CA MET A 1 -27.29 74.55 -6.70
C MET A 1 -25.93 74.02 -7.12
N SER A 2 -25.70 74.09 -8.43
CA SER A 2 -24.68 74.95 -9.04
C SER A 2 -23.29 74.37 -8.80
N SER A 3 -22.73 73.69 -9.80
CA SER A 3 -22.04 74.33 -10.95
C SER A 3 -20.56 74.06 -10.73
N ALA A 4 -19.69 73.91 -11.71
CA ALA A 4 -19.72 74.06 -13.14
C ALA A 4 -18.67 73.04 -13.63
N SER A 5 -18.97 72.25 -14.66
CA SER A 5 -18.77 72.67 -16.04
C SER A 5 -17.31 72.98 -16.37
N ARG A 6 -16.73 72.02 -17.11
CA ARG A 6 -15.88 72.25 -18.29
C ARG A 6 -14.48 72.79 -17.92
N SER A 7 -13.44 72.65 -18.70
CA SER A 7 -13.34 72.53 -20.15
C SER A 7 -11.85 72.24 -20.40
N SER A 8 -11.52 71.31 -21.27
CA SER A 8 -10.94 71.66 -22.59
C SER A 8 -9.43 71.42 -22.64
N THR A 9 -9.02 70.44 -23.45
CA THR A 9 -8.35 70.62 -24.76
C THR A 9 -6.84 70.78 -24.60
N SER A 10 -6.08 69.76 -25.01
CA SER A 10 -5.34 69.73 -26.30
C SER A 10 -3.94 70.35 -26.11
N SER A 11 -2.80 69.82 -26.57
CA SER A 11 -2.47 68.99 -27.73
C SER A 11 -1.04 68.45 -27.56
N ALA A 12 -0.72 67.39 -28.31
CA ALA A 12 0.53 67.09 -29.05
C ALA A 12 1.88 67.68 -28.58
N SER A 13 3.04 67.02 -28.65
CA SER A 13 3.48 65.70 -29.09
C SER A 13 4.99 65.61 -28.81
N SER A 14 5.55 64.41 -28.95
CA SER A 14 6.94 64.11 -29.32
C SER A 14 8.00 63.96 -28.22
N GLY A 15 8.70 62.82 -28.26
CA GLY A 15 10.05 62.67 -27.72
C GLY A 15 10.29 61.39 -26.92
N SER A 16 10.75 60.33 -27.59
CA SER A 16 11.19 59.04 -27.04
C SER A 16 12.15 59.13 -25.85
N SER A 17 11.93 58.28 -24.86
CA SER A 17 13.01 57.57 -24.15
C SER A 17 12.51 56.20 -23.73
N ALA A 18 13.18 55.16 -24.21
CA ALA A 18 12.88 53.77 -23.90
C ALA A 18 13.25 53.50 -22.44
N ALA A 19 12.27 53.52 -21.55
CA ALA A 19 12.40 52.88 -20.24
C ALA A 19 12.34 51.37 -20.46
N ALA A 20 13.39 50.66 -20.05
CA ALA A 20 13.38 49.20 -19.93
C ALA A 20 12.07 48.76 -19.25
N PRO A 21 11.43 47.66 -19.66
CA PRO A 21 10.26 47.18 -18.97
C PRO A 21 10.71 46.78 -17.57
N VAL A 22 10.50 47.69 -16.60
CA VAL A 22 10.21 47.32 -15.21
C VAL A 22 9.27 46.14 -15.34
N HIS A 23 9.64 44.98 -14.82
CA HIS A 23 8.81 43.79 -14.84
C HIS A 23 7.57 44.05 -13.97
N GLY A 24 6.68 44.89 -14.49
CA GLY A 24 5.39 45.23 -13.95
C GLY A 24 4.50 44.06 -14.29
N PHE A 25 3.98 43.43 -13.24
CA PHE A 25 2.91 42.46 -13.35
C PHE A 25 1.84 43.02 -14.29
N VAL A 26 1.55 42.32 -15.38
CA VAL A 26 0.52 42.75 -16.33
C VAL A 26 -0.81 42.74 -15.59
N VAL A 27 -1.30 43.93 -15.22
CA VAL A 27 -2.64 44.08 -14.66
C VAL A 27 -3.62 43.96 -15.82
N VAL A 28 -3.98 42.73 -16.16
CA VAL A 28 -5.08 42.45 -17.10
C VAL A 28 -6.36 42.96 -16.46
N ARG A 29 -6.89 44.09 -16.94
CA ARG A 29 -8.23 44.56 -16.56
C ARG A 29 -9.24 43.44 -16.88
N GLY A 30 -9.76 42.83 -15.82
CA GLY A 30 -10.81 41.80 -15.88
C GLY A 30 -10.39 40.41 -15.40
N ARG A 31 -9.10 40.08 -15.31
CA ARG A 31 -8.60 38.79 -14.79
C ARG A 31 -7.25 38.93 -14.06
N GLY A 32 -7.17 39.85 -13.10
CA GLY A 32 -6.01 40.02 -12.22
C GLY A 32 -6.16 39.27 -10.90
N TYR A 33 -5.01 39.07 -10.22
CA TYR A 33 -4.87 38.58 -8.84
C TYR A 33 -6.05 38.96 -7.95
N ARG A 34 -6.69 37.96 -7.33
CA ARG A 34 -7.83 38.11 -6.42
C ARG A 34 -7.32 37.90 -4.99
N PRO A 35 -6.83 38.95 -4.30
CA PRO A 35 -6.27 38.84 -2.95
C PRO A 35 -7.24 38.15 -2.00
N ASP A 36 -8.51 38.55 -1.99
CA ASP A 36 -9.53 37.94 -1.12
C ASP A 36 -9.68 36.42 -1.30
N GLN A 37 -9.46 35.89 -2.52
CA GLN A 37 -9.51 34.45 -2.77
C GLN A 37 -8.25 33.74 -2.26
N VAL A 38 -7.09 34.40 -2.38
CA VAL A 38 -5.82 33.90 -1.86
C VAL A 38 -5.84 33.93 -0.34
N ASP A 39 -6.35 35.00 0.27
CA ASP A 39 -6.49 35.15 1.71
C ASP A 39 -7.46 34.11 2.28
N ALA A 40 -8.65 33.96 1.67
CA ALA A 40 -9.60 32.92 2.08
C ALA A 40 -9.01 31.50 1.96
N TYR A 41 -8.20 31.25 0.94
CA TYR A 41 -7.52 29.96 0.76
C TYR A 41 -6.38 29.76 1.77
N ALA A 42 -5.60 30.80 2.06
CA ALA A 42 -4.52 30.77 3.05
C ALA A 42 -5.07 30.60 4.48
N ASP A 43 -6.20 31.22 4.79
CA ASP A 43 -6.92 31.05 6.06
C ASP A 43 -7.42 29.62 6.21
N ALA A 44 -8.04 29.06 5.16
CA ALA A 44 -8.48 27.67 5.16
C ALA A 44 -7.30 26.70 5.38
N LEU A 45 -6.18 26.90 4.68
CA LEU A 45 -4.97 26.10 4.87
C LEU A 45 -4.38 26.22 6.27
N SER A 46 -4.41 27.42 6.85
CA SER A 46 -3.92 27.66 8.21
C SER A 46 -4.80 26.97 9.25
N ALA A 47 -6.12 27.02 9.09
CA ALA A 47 -7.06 26.31 9.95
C ALA A 47 -6.88 24.78 9.86
N ASP A 48 -6.73 24.24 8.64
CA ASP A 48 -6.47 22.82 8.43
C ASP A 48 -5.15 22.37 9.06
N ARG A 49 -4.09 23.20 8.93
CA ARG A 49 -2.80 22.98 9.59
C ARG A 49 -3.00 22.92 11.09
N ASP A 50 -3.63 23.92 11.70
CA ASP A 50 -3.77 24.00 13.15
C ASP A 50 -4.59 22.81 13.69
N ALA A 51 -5.65 22.40 12.99
CA ALA A 51 -6.42 21.20 13.31
C ALA A 51 -5.60 19.90 13.17
N ALA A 52 -4.70 19.82 12.19
CA ALA A 52 -3.77 18.70 12.06
C ALA A 52 -2.74 18.67 13.21
N TRP A 53 -2.24 19.85 13.62
CA TRP A 53 -1.31 20.00 14.74
C TRP A 53 -1.94 19.60 16.07
N GLU A 54 -3.17 20.02 16.35
CA GLU A 54 -3.89 19.59 17.56
C GLU A 54 -4.08 18.07 17.58
N ARG A 55 -4.49 17.48 16.45
CA ARG A 55 -4.63 16.02 16.35
C ARG A 55 -3.30 15.31 16.59
N ALA A 56 -2.22 15.79 15.99
CA ALA A 56 -0.89 15.23 16.20
C ALA A 56 -0.46 15.32 17.67
N ALA A 57 -0.72 16.45 18.34
CA ALA A 57 -0.44 16.60 19.76
C ALA A 57 -1.25 15.61 20.62
N ARG A 58 -2.55 15.47 20.37
CA ARG A 58 -3.41 14.49 21.08
C ARG A 58 -2.94 13.06 20.86
N LEU A 59 -2.60 12.70 19.62
CA LEU A 59 -2.08 11.37 19.28
C LEU A 59 -0.73 11.10 19.94
N THR A 60 0.12 12.10 20.07
CA THR A 60 1.42 11.95 20.75
C THR A 60 1.24 11.66 22.24
N VAL A 61 0.29 12.33 22.91
CA VAL A 61 -0.03 12.05 24.32
C VAL A 61 -0.60 10.64 24.47
N LEU A 62 -1.53 10.24 23.60
CA LEU A 62 -2.10 8.90 23.60
C LEU A 62 -1.02 7.83 23.36
N ALA A 63 -0.13 8.04 22.39
CA ALA A 63 0.96 7.12 22.09
C ALA A 63 1.88 6.93 23.31
N LYS A 64 2.24 8.00 24.01
CA LYS A 64 3.03 7.92 25.25
C LYS A 64 2.32 7.16 26.37
N HIS A 65 1.01 7.36 26.51
CA HIS A 65 0.22 6.61 27.49
C HIS A 65 0.20 5.11 27.15
N MET A 66 -0.07 4.77 25.88
CA MET A 66 -0.06 3.38 25.41
C MET A 66 1.32 2.73 25.54
N GLU A 67 2.39 3.48 25.32
CA GLU A 67 3.77 3.00 25.50
C GLU A 67 4.05 2.67 26.97
N ALA A 68 3.67 3.56 27.89
CA ALA A 68 3.80 3.32 29.33
C ALA A 68 2.96 2.12 29.80
N GLU A 69 1.71 1.99 29.32
CA GLU A 69 0.87 0.82 29.59
C GLU A 69 1.49 -0.47 29.04
N ALA A 70 2.04 -0.44 27.83
CA ALA A 70 2.70 -1.58 27.22
C ALA A 70 3.99 -1.97 27.96
N GLU A 71 4.75 -1.00 28.48
CA GLU A 71 5.89 -1.26 29.37
C GLU A 71 5.45 -1.90 30.68
N ALA A 72 4.42 -1.37 31.35
CA ALA A 72 3.88 -1.94 32.57
C ALA A 72 3.36 -3.37 32.36
N LEU A 73 2.68 -3.64 31.23
CA LEU A 73 2.25 -4.98 30.86
C LEU A 73 3.43 -5.91 30.57
N ARG A 74 4.47 -5.44 29.87
CA ARG A 74 5.69 -6.21 29.63
C ARG A 74 6.40 -6.56 30.92
N GLU A 75 6.48 -5.62 31.86
CA GLU A 75 7.05 -5.86 33.18
C GLU A 75 6.22 -6.86 33.98
N ALA A 76 4.89 -6.70 34.00
CA ALA A 76 3.99 -7.66 34.64
C ALA A 76 4.15 -9.08 34.06
N VAL A 77 4.26 -9.19 32.73
CA VAL A 77 4.52 -10.47 32.05
C VAL A 77 5.90 -11.03 32.41
N ALA A 78 6.94 -10.20 32.48
CA ALA A 78 8.26 -10.63 32.92
C ALA A 78 8.25 -11.13 34.37
N GLN A 79 7.49 -10.48 35.25
CA GLN A 79 7.31 -10.87 36.65
C GLN A 79 6.52 -12.18 36.82
N LEU A 80 5.64 -12.54 35.89
CA LEU A 80 4.95 -13.83 35.90
C LEU A 80 5.91 -15.02 35.74
N GLY A 81 7.16 -14.79 35.31
CA GLY A 81 8.17 -15.82 35.08
C GLY A 81 7.84 -16.71 33.88
N GLU A 82 8.68 -17.71 33.61
CA GLU A 82 8.25 -18.80 32.73
C GLU A 82 6.98 -19.42 33.34
N GLN A 83 5.91 -19.59 32.56
CA GLN A 83 4.79 -20.43 32.97
C GLN A 83 5.29 -21.88 33.03
N THR A 84 6.02 -22.20 34.09
CA THR A 84 6.38 -23.55 34.46
C THR A 84 5.09 -24.16 34.96
N TYR A 85 4.39 -24.81 34.03
CA TYR A 85 3.29 -25.73 34.26
C TYR A 85 3.65 -26.92 35.18
N GLU A 86 4.78 -26.86 35.89
CA GLU A 86 5.15 -27.77 36.97
C GLU A 86 4.13 -27.76 38.12
N SER A 87 3.38 -26.69 38.27
CA SER A 87 2.25 -26.61 39.20
C SER A 87 0.95 -27.22 38.67
N LEU A 88 0.88 -27.63 37.39
CA LEU A 88 -0.25 -28.45 36.94
C LEU A 88 -0.16 -29.81 37.61
N GLY A 89 -1.17 -30.09 38.43
CA GLY A 89 -1.35 -31.42 38.99
C GLY A 89 -1.22 -32.50 37.91
N GLN A 90 -0.74 -33.68 38.31
CA GLN A 90 -0.32 -34.77 37.42
C GLN A 90 -1.29 -35.07 36.26
N GLY A 91 -2.60 -34.90 36.46
CA GLY A 91 -3.61 -35.11 35.43
C GLY A 91 -3.51 -34.13 34.26
N ALA A 92 -3.22 -32.87 34.51
CA ALA A 92 -3.19 -31.85 33.47
C ALA A 92 -1.84 -31.82 32.73
N ARG A 93 -0.75 -32.25 33.37
CA ARG A 93 0.51 -32.59 32.69
C ARG A 93 0.31 -33.73 31.67
N ARG A 94 -0.40 -34.80 32.05
CA ARG A 94 -0.73 -35.91 31.13
C ARG A 94 -1.58 -35.45 29.94
N LEU A 95 -2.56 -34.57 30.16
CA LEU A 95 -3.36 -34.01 29.07
C LEU A 95 -2.53 -33.17 28.10
N TYR A 96 -1.59 -32.37 28.62
CA TYR A 96 -0.67 -31.59 27.79
C TYR A 96 0.24 -32.49 26.95
N GLU A 97 0.84 -33.52 27.57
CA GLU A 97 1.69 -34.49 26.87
C GLU A 97 0.90 -35.25 25.79
N LEU A 98 -0.33 -35.67 26.09
CA LEU A 98 -1.23 -36.31 25.12
C LEU A 98 -1.59 -35.37 23.97
N GLY A 99 -1.92 -34.11 24.26
CA GLY A 99 -2.22 -33.11 23.25
C GLY A 99 -1.04 -32.85 22.30
N ARG A 100 0.19 -32.88 22.82
CA ARG A 100 1.41 -32.78 21.98
C ARG A 100 1.59 -33.99 21.08
N GLN A 101 1.41 -35.20 21.63
CA GLN A 101 1.51 -36.44 20.86
C GLN A 101 0.48 -36.45 19.71
N GLU A 102 -0.76 -36.05 19.99
CA GLU A 102 -1.81 -35.98 18.97
C GLU A 102 -1.49 -34.92 17.90
N ALA A 103 -1.02 -33.73 18.31
CA ALA A 103 -0.62 -32.69 17.37
C ALA A 103 0.50 -33.16 16.43
N ASP A 104 1.49 -33.89 16.95
CA ASP A 104 2.57 -34.45 16.15
C ASP A 104 2.07 -35.57 15.22
N ALA A 105 1.19 -36.44 15.71
CA ALA A 105 0.56 -37.48 14.90
C ALA A 105 -0.25 -36.91 13.73
N VAL A 106 -1.02 -35.84 13.97
CA VAL A 106 -1.80 -35.12 12.95
C VAL A 106 -0.87 -34.51 11.91
N ARG A 107 0.20 -33.81 12.32
CA ARG A 107 1.17 -33.22 11.39
C ARG A 107 1.85 -34.27 10.53
N ASP A 108 2.26 -35.38 11.14
CA ASP A 108 2.92 -36.47 10.43
C ASP A 108 1.98 -37.15 9.44
N ARG A 109 0.71 -37.34 9.80
CA ARG A 109 -0.31 -37.86 8.89
C ARG A 109 -0.52 -36.89 7.72
N ALA A 110 -0.70 -35.60 7.98
CA ALA A 110 -0.88 -34.59 6.95
C ALA A 110 0.32 -34.55 5.99
N ARG A 111 1.55 -34.64 6.51
CA ARG A 111 2.77 -34.71 5.68
C ARG A 111 2.81 -35.96 4.81
N ARG A 112 2.44 -37.13 5.35
CA ARG A 112 2.37 -38.38 4.57
C ARG A 112 1.31 -38.30 3.48
N GLU A 113 0.13 -37.77 3.79
CA GLU A 113 -0.94 -37.59 2.80
C GLU A 113 -0.53 -36.61 1.70
N ALA A 114 0.05 -35.47 2.05
CA ALA A 114 0.58 -34.51 1.07
C ALA A 114 1.61 -35.16 0.14
N ARG A 115 2.56 -35.93 0.68
CA ARG A 115 3.55 -36.67 -0.13
C ARG A 115 2.89 -37.66 -1.10
N ARG A 116 1.95 -38.47 -0.61
CA ARG A 116 1.21 -39.42 -1.46
C ARG A 116 0.47 -38.73 -2.59
N THR A 117 -0.18 -37.60 -2.30
CA THR A 117 -0.88 -36.81 -3.32
C THR A 117 0.10 -36.26 -4.36
N THR A 118 1.24 -35.71 -3.93
CA THR A 118 2.28 -35.21 -4.85
C THR A 118 2.89 -36.32 -5.71
N GLU A 119 3.21 -37.47 -5.12
CA GLU A 119 3.74 -38.63 -5.84
C GLU A 119 2.71 -39.19 -6.85
N GLY A 120 1.45 -39.27 -6.46
CA GLY A 120 0.35 -39.66 -7.35
C GLY A 120 0.18 -38.70 -8.52
N ALA A 121 0.18 -37.39 -8.25
CA ALA A 121 0.10 -36.36 -9.29
C ALA A 121 1.30 -36.43 -10.25
N ARG A 122 2.51 -36.64 -9.72
CA ARG A 122 3.73 -36.80 -10.53
C ARG A 122 3.64 -38.02 -11.44
N THR A 123 3.24 -39.16 -10.89
CA THR A 123 3.08 -40.41 -11.66
C THR A 123 2.05 -40.22 -12.78
N GLY A 124 0.92 -39.56 -12.48
CA GLY A 124 -0.09 -39.22 -13.48
C GLY A 124 0.45 -38.31 -14.59
N ALA A 125 1.20 -37.27 -14.22
CA ALA A 125 1.82 -36.36 -15.20
C ALA A 125 2.86 -37.08 -16.08
N GLU A 126 3.67 -37.96 -15.50
CA GLU A 126 4.63 -38.79 -16.24
C GLU A 126 3.91 -39.72 -17.23
N ALA A 127 2.80 -40.35 -16.83
CA ALA A 127 2.00 -41.19 -17.73
C ALA A 127 1.44 -40.41 -18.93
N VAL A 128 0.84 -39.25 -18.68
CA VAL A 128 0.31 -38.37 -19.75
C VAL A 128 1.42 -37.93 -20.71
N LEU A 129 2.60 -37.59 -20.18
CA LEU A 129 3.73 -37.20 -21.00
C LEU A 129 4.21 -38.36 -21.91
N GLN A 130 4.24 -39.59 -21.39
CA GLN A 130 4.62 -40.76 -22.19
C GLN A 130 3.58 -41.05 -23.28
N GLU A 131 2.29 -40.95 -22.98
CA GLU A 131 1.22 -41.11 -23.96
C GLU A 131 1.32 -40.07 -25.08
N ALA A 132 1.51 -38.80 -24.72
CA ALA A 132 1.69 -37.72 -25.69
C ALA A 132 2.92 -37.94 -26.60
N ARG A 133 4.02 -38.44 -26.05
CA ARG A 133 5.23 -38.80 -26.82
C ARG A 133 4.96 -39.93 -27.80
N ALA A 134 4.34 -41.02 -27.33
CA ALA A 134 4.00 -42.16 -28.18
C ALA A 134 3.07 -41.74 -29.33
N TYR A 135 2.09 -40.86 -29.06
CA TYR A 135 1.22 -40.30 -30.08
C TYR A 135 2.00 -39.45 -31.10
N ALA A 136 2.87 -38.55 -30.63
CA ALA A 136 3.69 -37.72 -31.51
C ALA A 136 4.62 -38.57 -32.40
N ASP A 137 5.21 -39.62 -31.84
CA ASP A 137 6.03 -40.59 -32.58
C ASP A 137 5.24 -41.32 -33.67
N ALA A 138 4.01 -41.74 -33.36
CA ALA A 138 3.12 -42.38 -34.33
C ALA A 138 2.74 -41.43 -35.47
N VAL A 139 2.41 -40.17 -35.16
CA VAL A 139 2.10 -39.14 -36.18
C VAL A 139 3.31 -38.88 -37.07
N ARG A 140 4.51 -38.77 -36.50
CA ARG A 140 5.75 -38.60 -37.26
C ARG A 140 6.01 -39.79 -38.19
N ALA A 141 5.89 -41.01 -37.69
CA ALA A 141 6.07 -42.22 -38.49
C ALA A 141 5.08 -42.28 -39.67
N GLN A 142 3.82 -41.95 -39.44
CA GLN A 142 2.82 -41.85 -40.52
C GLN A 142 3.21 -40.79 -41.56
N ALA A 143 3.64 -39.60 -41.13
CA ALA A 143 4.07 -38.54 -42.04
C ALA A 143 5.27 -38.96 -42.90
N GLU A 144 6.25 -39.66 -42.32
CA GLU A 144 7.40 -40.22 -43.05
C GLU A 144 7.01 -41.28 -44.08
N GLU A 145 6.04 -42.14 -43.76
CA GLU A 145 5.50 -43.10 -44.73
C GLU A 145 4.75 -42.42 -45.88
N TRP A 146 3.95 -41.41 -45.58
CA TRP A 146 3.26 -40.61 -46.58
C TRP A 146 4.25 -39.91 -47.52
N ALA A 147 5.33 -39.35 -46.97
CA ALA A 147 6.40 -38.74 -47.76
C ALA A 147 7.08 -39.78 -48.68
N ARG A 148 7.39 -40.98 -48.15
CA ARG A 148 7.98 -42.08 -48.93
C ARG A 148 7.09 -42.59 -50.06
N ARG A 149 5.76 -42.61 -49.88
CA ARG A 149 4.81 -43.03 -50.92
C ARG A 149 4.62 -42.00 -52.04
N ARG A 150 5.07 -40.76 -51.86
CA ARG A 150 4.89 -39.64 -52.79
C ARG A 150 6.14 -39.33 -53.63
N LEU A 151 7.27 -39.95 -53.31
CA LEU A 151 8.51 -39.96 -54.10
C LEU A 151 8.52 -41.16 -55.04
#